data_AF-A0A534Q2S5-F1
#
_entry.id   AF-A0A534Q2S5-F1
#
_cell.length_a   1.000
_cell.length_b   1.000
_cell.length_c   1.000
_cell.angle_alpha   90.00
_cell.angle_beta   90.00
_cell.angle_gamma   90.00
#
_symmetry.space_group_name_H-M   'P 1'
#
loop_
_entity.id
_entity.type
_entity.pdbx_description
1 polymer ?
#
loop_
_entity_poly.entity_id
_entity_poly.type
_entity_poly.pdbx_seq_one_letter_code
_entity_poly.pdbx_strand_id
1 'polypeptide(L)'
;MNLLDQLWEAYASHVPYARTFVQLAQGKFRNDHIAFRSLNLENIARVFEDLGWTRAGEYDFPDTHLNAIHLSKPGEPRVFVSELRVGELSPRAQRILEQLPPDPPFDGTASWFRGPGLMPAESELLELERESQYGAWLLLFGREVNHFTASVPDVEEWQRRMREAGIPMKDEIEGAPGAGLRQTATKAAPRRVRLRERERDWPYAYLEIAERNDGFDGFVTTQARQLFDMTKR
;
A
#
# COMPACT_ATOMS: atom_id res chain seq x y z
N MET A 1 10.02 -9.13 -18.47
CA MET A 1 9.02 -8.73 -17.46
C MET A 1 8.67 -7.29 -17.69
N ASN A 2 7.39 -6.94 -17.64
CA ASN A 2 6.95 -5.54 -17.64
C ASN A 2 7.24 -4.90 -16.26
N LEU A 3 6.88 -3.62 -16.07
CA LEU A 3 7.08 -2.93 -14.79
C LEU A 3 6.28 -3.58 -13.65
N LEU A 4 5.02 -3.92 -13.89
CA LEU A 4 4.13 -4.50 -12.87
C LEU A 4 4.61 -5.85 -12.38
N ASP A 5 5.13 -6.71 -13.26
CA ASP A 5 5.71 -7.99 -12.89
C ASP A 5 6.93 -7.79 -11.97
N GLN A 6 7.80 -6.82 -12.27
CA GLN A 6 8.96 -6.52 -11.45
C GLN A 6 8.56 -5.97 -10.07
N LEU A 7 7.55 -5.10 -10.03
CA LEU A 7 6.98 -4.60 -8.77
C LEU A 7 6.36 -5.72 -7.94
N TRP A 8 5.62 -6.62 -8.59
CA TRP A 8 5.05 -7.80 -7.93
C TRP A 8 6.14 -8.69 -7.34
N GLU A 9 7.19 -8.99 -8.10
CA GLU A 9 8.27 -9.86 -7.64
C GLU A 9 9.02 -9.24 -6.45
N ALA A 10 9.30 -7.93 -6.49
CA ALA A 10 9.90 -7.21 -5.38
C ALA A 10 9.01 -7.24 -4.12
N TYR A 11 7.73 -6.88 -4.26
CA TYR A 11 6.74 -6.91 -3.18
C TYR A 11 6.58 -8.31 -2.58
N ALA A 12 6.34 -9.32 -3.40
CA ALA A 12 6.04 -10.67 -2.96
C ALA A 12 7.26 -11.42 -2.41
N SER A 13 8.48 -10.88 -2.60
CA SER A 13 9.68 -11.34 -1.88
C SER A 13 9.67 -10.97 -0.39
N HIS A 14 8.91 -9.94 -0.02
CA HIS A 14 8.77 -9.45 1.35
C HIS A 14 7.40 -9.75 1.97
N VAL A 15 6.39 -10.06 1.16
CA VAL A 15 5.04 -10.44 1.62
C VAL A 15 4.75 -11.90 1.26
N PRO A 16 5.19 -12.89 2.07
CA PRO A 16 5.04 -14.30 1.75
C PRO A 16 3.56 -14.72 1.61
N TYR A 17 2.65 -14.01 2.27
CA TYR A 17 1.21 -14.26 2.20
C TYR A 17 0.67 -14.11 0.76
N ALA A 18 1.23 -13.21 -0.03
CA ALA A 18 0.88 -13.04 -1.44
C ALA A 18 1.22 -14.30 -2.26
N ARG A 19 2.34 -14.96 -1.97
CA ARG A 19 2.72 -16.22 -2.63
C ARG A 19 1.80 -17.36 -2.23
N THR A 20 1.41 -17.45 -0.96
CA THR A 20 0.40 -18.43 -0.51
C THR A 20 -0.93 -18.22 -1.21
N PHE A 21 -1.40 -16.98 -1.35
CA PHE A 21 -2.61 -16.68 -2.11
C PHE A 21 -2.51 -17.20 -3.55
N VAL A 22 -1.39 -16.90 -4.25
CA VAL A 22 -1.17 -17.37 -5.63
C VAL A 22 -1.19 -18.90 -5.72
N GLN A 23 -0.61 -19.60 -4.74
CA GLN A 23 -0.64 -21.06 -4.67
C GLN A 23 -2.07 -21.59 -4.51
N LEU A 24 -2.85 -21.02 -3.58
CA LEU A 24 -4.27 -21.38 -3.38
C LEU A 24 -5.12 -21.08 -4.63
N ALA A 25 -4.79 -20.01 -5.35
CA ALA A 25 -5.39 -19.64 -6.63
C ALA A 25 -4.87 -20.45 -7.81
N GLN A 26 -3.93 -21.38 -7.60
CA GLN A 26 -3.30 -22.18 -8.66
C GLN A 26 -2.72 -21.31 -9.78
N GLY A 27 -2.16 -20.15 -9.43
CA GLY A 27 -1.64 -19.15 -10.36
C GLY A 27 -2.69 -18.31 -11.10
N LYS A 28 -3.99 -18.55 -10.87
CA LYS A 28 -5.08 -17.89 -11.58
C LYS A 28 -5.75 -16.82 -10.72
N PHE A 29 -5.27 -15.59 -10.85
CA PHE A 29 -5.89 -14.44 -10.20
C PHE A 29 -5.69 -13.18 -11.05
N ARG A 30 -6.42 -12.13 -10.72
CA ARG A 30 -6.25 -10.79 -11.29
C ARG A 30 -5.90 -9.83 -10.17
N ASN A 31 -5.04 -8.85 -10.45
CA ASN A 31 -4.81 -7.74 -9.54
C ASN A 31 -5.95 -6.74 -9.72
N ASP A 32 -6.62 -6.38 -8.63
CA ASP A 32 -7.62 -5.30 -8.62
C ASP A 32 -6.93 -3.94 -8.68
N HIS A 33 -5.95 -3.74 -7.79
CA HIS A 33 -5.18 -2.53 -7.71
C HIS A 33 -3.82 -2.73 -7.03
N ILE A 34 -2.98 -1.71 -7.14
CA ILE A 34 -1.67 -1.58 -6.48
C ILE A 34 -1.67 -0.24 -5.77
N ALA A 35 -1.20 -0.20 -4.53
CA ALA A 35 -1.17 1.03 -3.75
C ALA A 35 0.23 1.50 -3.41
N PHE A 36 0.40 2.82 -3.44
CA PHE A 36 1.62 3.52 -3.08
C PHE A 36 1.33 4.60 -2.03
N ARG A 37 2.34 4.86 -1.20
CA ARG A 37 2.41 5.98 -0.28
C ARG A 37 3.46 6.98 -0.76
N SER A 38 3.27 8.27 -0.48
CA SER A 38 4.23 9.30 -0.91
C SER A 38 4.19 10.57 -0.05
N LEU A 39 5.19 11.43 -0.23
CA LEU A 39 5.14 12.85 0.15
C LEU A 39 4.76 13.77 -1.03
N ASN A 40 4.68 13.20 -2.22
CA ASN A 40 4.30 13.91 -3.44
C ASN A 40 3.75 12.88 -4.43
N LEU A 41 2.42 12.76 -4.51
CA LEU A 41 1.79 11.73 -5.34
C LEU A 41 2.05 11.96 -6.82
N GLU A 42 2.32 13.19 -7.24
CA GLU A 42 2.53 13.56 -8.65
C GLU A 42 3.75 12.84 -9.24
N ASN A 43 4.77 12.56 -8.43
CA ASN A 43 5.96 11.84 -8.87
C ASN A 43 5.63 10.41 -9.30
N ILE A 44 4.76 9.73 -8.55
CA ILE A 44 4.34 8.35 -8.86
C ILE A 44 3.25 8.35 -9.93
N ALA A 45 2.30 9.29 -9.86
CA ALA A 45 1.21 9.42 -10.82
C ALA A 45 1.74 9.55 -12.27
N ARG A 46 2.72 10.44 -12.48
CA ARG A 46 3.34 10.66 -13.79
C ARG A 46 3.95 9.39 -14.40
N VAL A 47 4.56 8.53 -13.58
CA VAL A 47 5.11 7.26 -14.05
C VAL A 47 4.03 6.41 -14.70
N PHE A 48 2.86 6.30 -14.09
CA PHE A 48 1.76 5.50 -14.61
C PHE A 48 1.02 6.21 -15.74
N GLU A 49 0.90 7.54 -15.70
CA GLU A 49 0.35 8.36 -16.79
C GLU A 49 1.17 8.18 -18.08
N ASP A 50 2.51 8.24 -18.00
CA ASP A 50 3.41 7.99 -19.13
C ASP A 50 3.29 6.57 -19.70
N LEU A 51 2.82 5.61 -18.88
CA LEU A 51 2.54 4.22 -19.27
C LEU A 51 1.09 3.99 -19.74
N GLY A 52 0.29 5.06 -19.82
CA GLY A 52 -1.07 5.06 -20.38
C GLY A 52 -2.20 4.84 -19.36
N TRP A 53 -1.94 4.97 -18.06
CA TRP A 53 -3.01 5.13 -17.08
C TRP A 53 -3.57 6.55 -17.11
N THR A 54 -4.82 6.71 -16.72
CA THR A 54 -5.47 8.02 -16.61
C THR A 54 -6.04 8.22 -15.22
N ARG A 55 -5.95 9.43 -14.66
CA ARG A 55 -6.63 9.76 -13.40
C ARG A 55 -8.12 9.49 -13.51
N ALA A 56 -8.66 8.77 -12.54
CA ALA A 56 -10.05 8.31 -12.55
C ALA A 56 -10.81 8.68 -11.25
N GLY A 57 -10.13 9.15 -10.21
CA GLY A 57 -10.79 9.70 -9.03
C GLY A 57 -9.81 10.29 -8.02
N GLU A 58 -10.34 11.15 -7.17
CA GLU A 58 -9.62 11.87 -6.11
C GLU A 58 -10.33 11.64 -4.78
N TYR A 59 -9.56 11.58 -3.70
CA TYR A 59 -10.02 11.23 -2.37
C TYR A 59 -9.35 12.10 -1.31
N ASP A 60 -10.13 12.54 -0.33
CA ASP A 60 -9.66 13.31 0.81
C ASP A 60 -9.88 12.55 2.12
N PHE A 61 -8.87 12.57 3.00
CA PHE A 61 -8.88 11.93 4.30
C PHE A 61 -8.39 12.94 5.37
N PRO A 62 -9.27 13.86 5.84
CA PRO A 62 -8.90 14.94 6.74
C PRO A 62 -8.27 14.45 8.04
N ASP A 63 -8.87 13.44 8.66
CA ASP A 63 -8.44 12.93 9.97
C ASP A 63 -7.05 12.25 9.95
N THR A 64 -6.59 11.80 8.79
CA THR A 64 -5.27 11.16 8.63
C THR A 64 -4.26 12.07 7.92
N HIS A 65 -4.66 13.31 7.60
CA HIS A 65 -3.84 14.25 6.83
C HIS A 65 -3.42 13.69 5.47
N LEU A 66 -4.29 12.95 4.78
CA LEU A 66 -3.98 12.34 3.48
C LEU A 66 -4.92 12.84 2.39
N ASN A 67 -4.37 12.98 1.19
CA ASN A 67 -5.12 12.98 -0.06
C ASN A 67 -4.68 11.79 -0.90
N ALA A 68 -5.51 11.35 -1.83
CA ALA A 68 -5.15 10.29 -2.75
C ALA A 68 -5.81 10.49 -4.10
N ILE A 69 -5.23 9.85 -5.11
CA ILE A 69 -5.86 9.65 -6.40
C ILE A 69 -5.89 8.17 -6.71
N HIS A 70 -6.76 7.77 -7.63
CA HIS A 70 -6.54 6.53 -8.36
C HIS A 70 -6.45 6.79 -9.86
N LEU A 71 -5.64 5.95 -10.51
CA LEU A 71 -5.49 5.90 -11.95
C LEU A 71 -6.00 4.55 -12.46
N SER A 72 -6.60 4.57 -13.65
CA SER A 72 -7.17 3.39 -14.29
C SER A 72 -6.64 3.24 -15.72
N LYS A 73 -6.53 1.98 -16.17
CA LYS A 73 -6.20 1.61 -17.54
C LYS A 73 -6.96 0.33 -17.91
N PRO A 74 -7.67 0.27 -19.04
CA PRO A 74 -8.42 -0.92 -19.42
C PRO A 74 -7.55 -2.18 -19.47
N GLY A 75 -8.00 -3.25 -18.79
CA GLY A 75 -7.31 -4.54 -18.75
C GLY A 75 -6.15 -4.63 -17.76
N GLU A 76 -5.83 -3.55 -17.05
CA GLU A 76 -4.72 -3.45 -16.11
C GLU A 76 -5.22 -3.13 -14.70
N PRO A 77 -4.45 -3.44 -13.63
CA PRO A 77 -4.84 -3.07 -12.27
C PRO A 77 -4.91 -1.55 -12.12
N ARG A 78 -5.82 -1.08 -11.25
CA ARG A 78 -5.84 0.32 -10.84
C ARG A 78 -4.59 0.65 -10.05
N VAL A 79 -4.19 1.91 -10.05
CA VAL A 79 -3.08 2.40 -9.23
C VAL A 79 -3.63 3.41 -8.25
N PHE A 80 -3.52 3.12 -6.96
CA PHE A 80 -3.91 4.03 -5.90
C PHE A 80 -2.67 4.70 -5.34
N VAL A 81 -2.59 6.03 -5.40
CA VAL A 81 -1.45 6.79 -4.88
C VAL A 81 -1.96 7.77 -3.85
N SER A 82 -1.42 7.68 -2.64
CA SER A 82 -1.73 8.61 -1.54
C SER A 82 -0.54 9.53 -1.25
N GLU A 83 -0.84 10.68 -0.67
CA GLU A 83 0.11 11.69 -0.23
C GLU A 83 -0.21 12.15 1.19
N LEU A 84 0.85 12.31 1.99
CA LEU A 84 0.77 12.91 3.33
C LEU A 84 0.88 14.43 3.26
N ARG A 85 -0.10 15.13 3.81
CA ARG A 85 -0.09 16.59 3.99
C ARG A 85 0.82 16.99 5.15
N VAL A 86 2.13 16.99 4.88
CA VAL A 86 3.17 17.29 5.88
C VAL A 86 2.92 18.60 6.62
N GLY A 87 2.42 19.62 5.93
CA GLY A 87 2.11 20.93 6.52
C GLY A 87 1.03 20.93 7.61
N GLU A 88 0.21 19.87 7.69
CA GLU A 88 -0.81 19.70 8.74
C GLU A 88 -0.30 19.00 9.99
N LEU A 89 0.93 18.47 9.95
CA LEU A 89 1.56 17.80 11.10
C LEU A 89 2.29 18.79 12.00
N SER A 90 2.67 18.34 13.19
CA SER A 90 3.45 19.11 14.15
C SER A 90 4.82 19.52 13.59
N PRO A 91 5.41 20.65 14.01
CA PRO A 91 6.76 21.04 13.59
C PRO A 91 7.84 20.00 13.93
N ARG A 92 7.56 19.09 14.86
CA ARG A 92 8.45 17.98 15.18
C ARG A 92 8.34 16.86 14.16
N ALA A 93 7.12 16.43 13.80
CA ALA A 93 6.89 15.45 12.75
C ALA A 93 7.44 15.93 11.39
N GLN A 94 7.21 17.20 11.04
CA GLN A 94 7.75 17.82 9.83
C GLN A 94 9.29 17.69 9.78
N ARG A 95 9.99 18.07 10.85
CA ARG A 95 11.46 17.94 10.95
C ARG A 95 11.97 16.51 10.86
N ILE A 96 11.21 15.53 11.35
CA ILE A 96 11.57 14.11 11.20
C ILE A 96 11.40 13.69 9.73
N LEU A 97 10.31 14.11 9.08
CA LEU A 97 10.04 13.80 7.67
C LEU A 97 10.99 14.49 6.69
N GLU A 98 11.58 15.64 7.04
CA GLU A 98 12.64 16.30 6.26
C GLU A 98 13.89 15.43 6.03
N GLN A 99 14.04 14.33 6.79
CA GLN A 99 15.09 13.34 6.53
C GLN A 99 14.86 12.56 5.22
N LEU A 100 13.62 12.51 4.71
CA LEU A 100 13.32 11.90 3.42
C LEU A 100 13.88 12.77 2.30
N PRO A 101 14.80 12.23 1.47
CA PRO A 101 15.25 12.97 0.31
C PRO A 101 14.08 13.15 -0.67
N PRO A 102 14.08 14.24 -1.47
CA PRO A 102 13.13 14.35 -2.57
C PRO A 102 13.31 13.16 -3.53
N ASP A 103 12.22 12.74 -4.16
CA ASP A 103 12.30 11.65 -5.13
C ASP A 103 13.19 12.05 -6.31
N PRO A 104 14.14 11.20 -6.73
CA PRO A 104 14.88 11.45 -7.96
C PRO A 104 13.93 11.33 -9.16
N PRO A 105 14.30 11.90 -10.33
CA PRO A 105 13.58 11.65 -11.56
C PRO A 105 13.40 10.15 -11.82
N PHE A 106 12.23 9.76 -12.36
CA PHE A 106 11.99 8.38 -12.74
C PHE A 106 12.97 7.95 -13.84
N ASP A 107 13.62 6.80 -13.65
CA ASP A 107 14.68 6.29 -14.53
C ASP A 107 14.19 5.23 -15.54
N GLY A 108 12.88 4.98 -15.59
CA GLY A 108 12.28 3.96 -16.45
C GLY A 108 12.31 2.54 -15.87
N THR A 109 12.86 2.34 -14.65
CA THR A 109 13.07 1.01 -14.08
C THR A 109 12.28 0.78 -12.80
N ALA A 110 11.98 -0.50 -12.52
CA ALA A 110 11.34 -0.88 -11.25
C ALA A 110 12.22 -0.55 -10.03
N SER A 111 13.53 -0.41 -10.20
CA SER A 111 14.47 -0.08 -9.12
C SER A 111 14.29 1.33 -8.54
N TRP A 112 13.52 2.18 -9.23
CA TRP A 112 13.11 3.48 -8.72
C TRP A 112 12.11 3.36 -7.54
N PHE A 113 11.27 2.32 -7.54
CA PHE A 113 10.27 2.01 -6.50
C PHE A 113 10.93 1.28 -5.32
N ARG A 114 11.74 2.01 -4.57
CA ARG A 114 12.53 1.48 -3.45
C ARG A 114 12.47 2.39 -2.22
N GLY A 115 12.84 1.84 -1.07
CA GLY A 115 13.03 2.60 0.15
C GLY A 115 14.14 3.65 0.06
N PRO A 116 14.13 4.65 0.95
CA PRO A 116 15.03 5.80 0.86
C PRO A 116 16.47 5.47 1.29
N GLY A 117 16.73 4.25 1.79
CA GLY A 117 18.06 3.82 2.26
C GLY A 117 18.49 4.50 3.56
N LEU A 118 17.55 5.14 4.27
CA LEU A 118 17.80 5.79 5.54
C LEU A 118 17.97 4.78 6.67
N MET A 119 18.72 5.19 7.67
CA MET A 119 18.75 4.56 9.00
C MET A 119 18.24 5.62 9.97
N PRO A 120 16.92 5.78 10.14
CA PRO A 120 16.38 6.71 11.13
C PRO A 120 16.65 6.18 12.55
N ALA A 121 16.71 7.09 13.52
CA ALA A 121 16.76 6.68 14.93
C ALA A 121 15.42 6.07 15.32
N GLU A 122 15.44 4.97 16.08
CA GLU A 122 14.20 4.30 16.47
C GLU A 122 13.25 5.22 17.26
N SER A 123 13.81 6.10 18.11
CA SER A 123 13.03 7.08 18.86
C SER A 123 12.28 8.05 17.97
N GLU A 124 12.89 8.50 16.86
CA GLU A 124 12.25 9.41 15.90
C GLU A 124 11.12 8.72 15.14
N LEU A 125 11.32 7.45 14.75
CA LEU A 125 10.25 6.66 14.12
C LEU A 125 9.06 6.46 15.07
N LEU A 126 9.32 6.06 16.32
CA LEU A 126 8.28 5.85 17.32
C LEU A 126 7.55 7.15 17.69
N GLU A 127 8.26 8.27 17.70
CA GLU A 127 7.68 9.60 17.91
C GLU A 127 6.77 9.98 16.75
N LEU A 128 7.24 9.84 15.51
CA LEU A 128 6.45 10.11 14.31
C LEU A 128 5.24 9.17 14.21
N GLU A 129 5.40 7.88 14.52
CA GLU A 129 4.33 6.87 14.43
C GLU A 129 3.13 7.19 15.34
N ARG A 130 3.34 7.88 16.47
CA ARG A 130 2.25 8.33 17.36
C ARG A 130 1.33 9.37 16.71
N GLU A 131 1.86 10.15 15.77
CA GLU A 131 1.14 11.21 15.08
C GLU A 131 0.73 10.76 13.67
N SER A 132 1.68 10.19 12.93
CA SER A 132 1.50 9.67 11.58
C SER A 132 2.29 8.38 11.37
N GLN A 133 1.61 7.24 11.56
CA GLN A 133 2.14 5.95 11.14
C GLN A 133 2.51 5.95 9.64
N TYR A 134 1.73 6.65 8.82
CA TYR A 134 1.99 6.81 7.40
C TYR A 134 3.36 7.44 7.14
N GLY A 135 3.68 8.52 7.85
CA GLY A 135 4.98 9.17 7.78
C GLY A 135 6.14 8.27 8.25
N ALA A 136 5.95 7.53 9.34
CA ALA A 136 6.95 6.58 9.83
C ALA A 136 7.21 5.45 8.81
N TRP A 137 6.17 4.97 8.13
CA TRP A 137 6.29 3.99 7.05
C TRP A 137 7.12 4.52 5.87
N LEU A 138 6.89 5.78 5.47
CA LEU A 138 7.65 6.40 4.38
C LEU A 138 9.14 6.49 4.68
N LEU A 139 9.54 6.81 5.92
CA LEU A 139 10.96 6.84 6.33
C LEU A 139 11.69 5.52 6.13
N LEU A 140 10.96 4.41 6.24
CA LEU A 140 11.52 3.06 6.11
C LEU A 140 11.44 2.55 4.67
N PHE A 141 10.32 2.78 3.98
CA PHE A 141 9.97 2.06 2.75
C PHE A 141 9.75 2.96 1.54
N GLY A 142 9.65 4.29 1.73
CA GLY A 142 9.65 5.28 0.65
C GLY A 142 8.64 4.96 -0.45
N ARG A 143 9.15 4.74 -1.67
CA ARG A 143 8.35 4.51 -2.88
C ARG A 143 8.05 3.05 -3.17
N GLU A 144 8.30 2.16 -2.22
CA GLU A 144 7.95 0.75 -2.40
C GLU A 144 6.43 0.57 -2.47
N VAL A 145 6.01 -0.56 -3.05
CA VAL A 145 4.59 -0.94 -3.09
C VAL A 145 4.11 -1.17 -1.66
N ASN A 146 3.02 -0.50 -1.28
CA ASN A 146 2.42 -0.70 0.03
C ASN A 146 1.59 -1.98 0.08
N HIS A 147 0.83 -2.27 -0.96
CA HIS A 147 0.14 -3.54 -1.13
C HIS A 147 -0.25 -3.78 -2.60
N PHE A 148 -0.41 -5.06 -2.92
CA PHE A 148 -1.21 -5.52 -4.05
C PHE A 148 -2.55 -6.02 -3.54
N THR A 149 -3.56 -5.93 -4.41
CA THR A 149 -4.91 -6.38 -4.11
C THR A 149 -5.33 -7.45 -5.10
N ALA A 150 -5.68 -8.64 -4.61
CA ALA A 150 -6.22 -9.71 -5.43
C ALA A 150 -7.73 -9.53 -5.64
N SER A 151 -8.17 -9.57 -6.89
CA SER A 151 -9.58 -9.59 -7.25
C SER A 151 -10.13 -11.02 -7.12
N VAL A 152 -11.21 -11.16 -6.34
CA VAL A 152 -11.86 -12.44 -6.08
C VAL A 152 -13.37 -12.34 -6.29
N PRO A 153 -14.04 -13.48 -6.59
CA PRO A 153 -15.50 -13.49 -6.73
C PRO A 153 -16.26 -13.45 -5.39
N ASP A 154 -15.63 -13.88 -4.29
CA ASP A 154 -16.26 -13.95 -2.96
C ASP A 154 -15.18 -13.68 -1.90
N VAL A 155 -15.26 -12.53 -1.24
CA VAL A 155 -14.24 -12.12 -0.27
C VAL A 155 -14.26 -12.97 1.01
N GLU A 156 -15.44 -13.44 1.47
CA GLU A 156 -15.56 -14.32 2.64
C GLU A 156 -14.94 -15.68 2.39
N GLU A 157 -15.18 -16.28 1.23
CA GLU A 157 -14.61 -17.56 0.86
C GLU A 157 -13.09 -17.49 0.85
N TRP A 158 -12.53 -16.45 0.23
CA TRP A 158 -11.09 -16.28 0.17
C TRP A 158 -10.48 -15.93 1.54
N GLN A 159 -11.17 -15.15 2.37
CA GLN A 159 -10.74 -14.91 3.75
C GLN A 159 -10.66 -16.23 4.53
N ARG A 160 -11.68 -17.10 4.44
CA ARG A 160 -11.68 -18.42 5.08
C ARG A 160 -10.53 -19.30 4.57
N ARG A 161 -10.37 -19.42 3.25
CA ARG A 161 -9.27 -20.21 2.64
C ARG A 161 -7.89 -19.75 3.09
N MET A 162 -7.68 -18.44 3.17
CA MET A 162 -6.42 -17.86 3.65
C MET A 162 -6.19 -18.16 5.14
N ARG A 163 -7.22 -18.05 5.98
CA ARG A 163 -7.13 -18.44 7.41
C ARG A 163 -6.86 -19.93 7.59
N GLU A 164 -7.51 -20.80 6.82
CA GLU A 164 -7.29 -22.25 6.82
C GLU A 164 -5.86 -22.62 6.38
N ALA A 165 -5.25 -21.81 5.51
CA ALA A 165 -3.84 -21.91 5.14
C ALA A 165 -2.87 -21.31 6.19
N GLY A 166 -3.37 -20.87 7.35
CA GLY A 166 -2.58 -20.31 8.44
C GLY A 166 -2.15 -18.86 8.23
N ILE A 167 -2.72 -18.15 7.25
CA ILE A 167 -2.38 -16.75 6.99
C ILE A 167 -3.14 -15.85 7.97
N PRO A 168 -2.45 -14.92 8.66
CA PRO A 168 -3.10 -14.00 9.57
C PRO A 168 -3.93 -12.98 8.78
N MET A 169 -5.25 -13.15 8.75
CA MET A 169 -6.19 -12.19 8.15
C MET A 169 -6.66 -11.16 9.19
N LYS A 170 -7.18 -10.02 8.73
CA LYS A 170 -8.10 -9.19 9.52
C LYS A 170 -9.31 -10.03 9.93
N ASP A 171 -9.97 -9.64 11.02
CA ASP A 171 -11.23 -10.26 11.41
C ASP A 171 -12.38 -9.74 10.52
N GLU A 172 -12.36 -8.44 10.25
CA GLU A 172 -13.39 -7.70 9.54
C GLU A 172 -13.25 -7.78 8.01
N ILE A 173 -14.42 -7.68 7.37
CA ILE A 173 -14.57 -7.43 5.93
C ILE A 173 -15.24 -6.06 5.80
N GLU A 174 -14.59 -5.16 5.11
CA GLU A 174 -15.11 -3.84 4.82
C GLU A 174 -16.15 -3.92 3.70
N GLY A 175 -17.25 -3.19 3.86
CA GLY A 175 -18.37 -3.23 2.93
C GLY A 175 -19.40 -4.30 3.28
N ALA A 176 -20.67 -3.89 3.37
CA ALA A 176 -21.78 -4.80 3.63
C ALA A 176 -21.93 -5.83 2.49
N PRO A 177 -22.50 -7.01 2.77
CA PRO A 177 -22.89 -7.96 1.72
C PRO A 177 -23.73 -7.27 0.64
N GLY A 178 -23.37 -7.47 -0.63
CA GLY A 178 -24.02 -6.83 -1.77
C GLY A 178 -23.57 -5.38 -2.05
N ALA A 179 -22.63 -4.81 -1.29
CA ALA A 179 -22.03 -3.53 -1.66
C ALA A 179 -21.21 -3.65 -2.96
N GLY A 180 -21.10 -2.55 -3.71
CA GLY A 180 -20.32 -2.49 -4.95
C GLY A 180 -18.83 -2.80 -4.76
N LEU A 181 -18.28 -2.58 -3.56
CA LEU A 181 -16.91 -2.95 -3.20
C LEU A 181 -16.89 -3.53 -1.79
N ARG A 182 -16.23 -4.68 -1.66
CA ARG A 182 -16.00 -5.39 -0.41
C ARG A 182 -14.54 -5.81 -0.31
N GLN A 183 -13.91 -5.59 0.83
CA GLN A 183 -12.46 -5.70 0.97
C GLN A 183 -12.06 -6.35 2.29
N THR A 184 -11.00 -7.15 2.28
CA THR A 184 -10.30 -7.60 3.49
C THR A 184 -8.80 -7.69 3.20
N ALA A 185 -7.99 -7.92 4.23
CA ALA A 185 -6.55 -7.96 4.07
C ALA A 185 -5.90 -8.97 5.03
N THR A 186 -4.69 -9.39 4.69
CA THR A 186 -3.79 -10.01 5.66
C THR A 186 -3.33 -8.96 6.67
N LYS A 187 -2.91 -9.36 7.87
CA LYS A 187 -2.04 -8.52 8.70
C LYS A 187 -0.78 -8.18 7.92
N ALA A 188 -0.14 -7.05 8.22
CA ALA A 188 1.11 -6.68 7.57
C ALA A 188 2.20 -7.74 7.83
N ALA A 189 2.91 -8.11 6.77
CA ALA A 189 4.14 -8.88 6.87
C ALA A 189 5.22 -7.99 7.50
N PRO A 190 5.95 -8.48 8.51
CA PRO A 190 7.09 -7.76 9.05
C PRO A 190 8.26 -7.80 8.06
N ARG A 191 9.01 -6.71 7.98
CA ARG A 191 10.31 -6.66 7.30
C ARG A 191 11.37 -6.19 8.27
N ARG A 192 12.52 -6.87 8.26
CA ARG A 192 13.70 -6.47 9.03
C ARG A 192 14.26 -5.18 8.43
N VAL A 193 14.26 -4.10 9.20
CA VAL A 193 14.81 -2.79 8.82
C VAL A 193 16.06 -2.46 9.63
N ARG A 194 16.94 -1.64 9.06
CA ARG A 194 18.13 -1.11 9.74
C ARG A 194 17.82 0.26 10.31
N LEU A 195 17.94 0.39 11.62
CA LEU A 195 17.88 1.66 12.34
C LEU A 195 19.32 2.04 12.73
N ARG A 196 19.53 3.28 13.20
CA ARG A 196 20.88 3.72 13.63
C ARG A 196 21.45 2.81 14.71
N GLU A 197 20.59 2.36 15.62
CA GLU A 197 21.00 1.63 16.82
C GLU A 197 21.05 0.11 16.62
N ARG A 198 20.17 -0.45 15.76
CA ARG A 198 19.97 -1.89 15.60
C ARG A 198 19.12 -2.23 14.39
N GLU A 199 19.03 -3.53 14.08
CA GLU A 199 18.00 -4.03 13.18
C GLU A 199 16.75 -4.46 13.96
N ARG A 200 15.56 -4.17 13.41
CA ARG A 200 14.27 -4.52 14.03
C ARG A 200 13.24 -4.92 12.97
N ASP A 201 12.31 -5.80 13.31
CA ASP A 201 11.16 -6.07 12.46
C ASP A 201 10.14 -4.93 12.56
N TRP A 202 9.68 -4.43 11.40
CA TRP A 202 8.69 -3.37 11.28
C TRP A 202 7.57 -3.79 10.32
N PRO A 203 6.29 -3.43 10.55
CA PRO A 203 5.21 -3.72 9.60
C PRO A 203 5.51 -3.07 8.26
N TYR A 204 5.60 -3.89 7.21
CA TYR A 204 5.92 -3.44 5.87
C TYR A 204 4.67 -3.35 5.00
N ALA A 205 4.18 -4.48 4.50
CA ALA A 205 3.14 -4.50 3.50
C ALA A 205 2.20 -5.68 3.77
N TYR A 206 1.01 -5.64 3.21
CA TYR A 206 0.01 -6.69 3.33
C TYR A 206 -0.49 -7.10 1.95
N LEU A 207 -1.16 -8.25 1.87
CA LEU A 207 -1.97 -8.60 0.71
C LEU A 207 -3.41 -8.20 1.01
N GLU A 208 -4.01 -7.46 0.10
CA GLU A 208 -5.43 -7.17 0.15
C GLU A 208 -6.21 -8.10 -0.80
N ILE A 209 -7.48 -8.33 -0.49
CA ILE A 209 -8.42 -9.13 -1.27
C ILE A 209 -9.69 -8.30 -1.46
N ALA A 210 -10.11 -8.13 -2.70
CA ALA A 210 -11.26 -7.30 -3.06
C ALA A 210 -12.26 -8.05 -3.96
N GLU A 211 -13.54 -7.89 -3.64
CA GLU A 211 -14.69 -8.30 -4.43
C GLU A 211 -15.39 -7.03 -4.94
N ARG A 212 -15.62 -6.96 -6.26
CA ARG A 212 -16.33 -5.85 -6.91
C ARG A 212 -17.62 -6.34 -7.53
N ASN A 213 -18.69 -5.64 -7.24
CA ASN A 213 -20.04 -5.94 -7.71
C ASN A 213 -20.59 -4.79 -8.56
N ASP A 214 -21.59 -5.09 -9.39
CA ASP A 214 -22.38 -4.11 -10.16
C ASP A 214 -21.57 -3.11 -11.01
N GLY A 215 -20.37 -3.53 -11.47
CA GLY A 215 -19.49 -2.69 -12.28
C GLY A 215 -18.83 -1.54 -11.52
N PHE A 216 -18.80 -1.57 -10.20
CA PHE A 216 -18.19 -0.50 -9.39
C PHE A 216 -16.68 -0.41 -9.62
N ASP A 217 -16.23 0.76 -10.12
CA ASP A 217 -14.85 0.97 -10.60
C ASP A 217 -14.02 1.92 -9.71
N GLY A 218 -14.52 2.30 -8.53
CA GLY A 218 -13.87 3.27 -7.64
C GLY A 218 -13.28 2.69 -6.35
N PHE A 219 -13.05 3.57 -5.38
CA PHE A 219 -12.72 3.25 -3.99
C PHE A 219 -13.72 3.92 -3.06
N VAL A 220 -13.95 3.31 -1.89
CA VAL A 220 -14.82 3.88 -0.86
C VAL A 220 -13.93 4.45 0.26
N THR A 221 -14.01 5.75 0.50
CA THR A 221 -13.11 6.46 1.43
C THR A 221 -13.13 5.89 2.85
N THR A 222 -14.31 5.51 3.35
CA THR A 222 -14.43 4.91 4.68
C THR A 222 -13.74 3.55 4.79
N GLN A 223 -13.74 2.75 3.71
CA GLN A 223 -13.03 1.46 3.66
C GLN A 223 -11.52 1.69 3.53
N ALA A 224 -11.09 2.59 2.63
CA ALA A 224 -9.67 2.93 2.43
C ALA A 224 -8.98 3.44 3.70
N ARG A 225 -9.70 4.22 4.52
CA ARG A 225 -9.19 4.70 5.81
C ARG A 225 -8.73 3.56 6.71
N GLN A 226 -9.53 2.50 6.83
CA GLN A 226 -9.20 1.36 7.70
C GLN A 226 -7.96 0.61 7.21
N LEU A 227 -7.69 0.67 5.90
CA LEU A 227 -6.54 0.04 5.29
C LEU A 227 -5.23 0.80 5.56
N PHE A 228 -5.27 2.13 5.74
CA PHE A 228 -4.08 2.89 6.14
C PHE A 228 -3.49 2.43 7.47
N ASP A 229 -4.35 1.96 8.38
CA ASP A 229 -4.00 1.50 9.71
C ASP A 229 -3.38 0.09 9.72
N MET A 230 -3.38 -0.63 8.60
CA MET A 230 -2.91 -2.03 8.52
C MET A 230 -1.42 -2.22 8.79
N THR A 231 -0.65 -1.14 8.74
CA THR A 231 0.79 -1.14 9.02
C THR A 231 1.11 -0.47 10.36
N LYS A 232 0.10 -0.19 11.19
CA LYS A 232 0.29 0.18 12.60
C LYS A 232 0.86 -1.01 13.39
N ARG A 233 1.64 -0.68 14.40
CA ARG A 233 2.29 -1.63 15.32
C ARG A 233 1.48 -1.93 16.56
#